data_AF-A0AAF0FUC8-F1
#
_entry.id   AF-A0AAF0FUC8-F1
#
_cell.length_a   1.000
_cell.length_b   1.000
_cell.length_c   1.000
_cell.angle_alpha   90.00
_cell.angle_beta   90.00
_cell.angle_gamma   90.00
#
_symmetry.space_group_name_H-M   'P 1'
#
loop_
_entity.id
_entity.type
_entity.pdbx_description
1 polymer ?
#
loop_
_entity_poly.entity_id
_entity_poly.type
_entity_poly.pdbx_seq_one_letter_code
_entity_poly.pdbx_strand_id
1 'polypeptide(L)'
;MEYIYEKIKNELKASLSTAKTIDYYLIKLDSAIYMFKDYVENVDDTKIRELLDYLSDIFQPLACHKDIVLSQAKSPRFPSLRKHYVVIEEWLSTLECSSEKKLIVETPSAPPVYLKEQLFKETREKTAYKEEKITTFWDYIKRLFKKLFKKRK
;
A
#
# COMPACT_ATOMS: atom_id res chain seq x y z
N MET A 1 8.90 14.31 27.18
CA MET A 1 8.56 13.02 26.53
C MET A 1 7.08 12.73 26.63
N GLU A 2 6.51 12.70 27.84
CA GLU A 2 5.08 12.39 28.07
C GLU A 2 4.10 13.24 27.24
N TYR A 3 4.32 14.55 27.11
CA TYR A 3 3.51 15.43 26.25
C TYR A 3 3.49 14.99 24.78
N ILE A 4 4.63 14.54 24.24
CA ILE A 4 4.73 14.09 22.84
C ILE A 4 3.95 12.80 22.66
N TYR A 5 4.07 11.87 23.61
CA TYR A 5 3.34 10.61 23.60
C TYR A 5 1.82 10.82 23.67
N GLU A 6 1.34 11.67 24.58
CA GLU A 6 -0.07 12.03 24.66
C GLU A 6 -0.58 12.67 23.37
N LYS A 7 0.20 13.58 22.78
CA LYS A 7 -0.17 14.22 21.52
C LYS A 7 -0.37 13.18 20.40
N ILE A 8 0.61 12.30 20.20
CA ILE A 8 0.55 11.23 19.20
C ILE A 8 -0.65 10.30 19.47
N LYS A 9 -0.83 9.91 20.73
CA LYS A 9 -1.92 9.00 21.16
C LYS A 9 -3.30 9.59 20.85
N ASN A 10 -3.51 10.86 21.13
CA ASN A 10 -4.79 11.53 20.90
C ASN A 10 -5.11 11.66 19.40
N GLU A 11 -4.12 12.01 18.57
CA GLU A 11 -4.26 12.04 17.12
C GLU A 11 -4.57 10.64 16.54
N LEU A 12 -3.91 9.61 17.07
CA LEU A 12 -4.16 8.22 16.69
C LEU A 12 -5.56 7.76 17.06
N LYS A 13 -6.02 7.98 18.29
CA LYS A 13 -7.37 7.59 18.74
C LYS A 13 -8.46 8.19 17.85
N ALA A 14 -8.35 9.47 17.52
CA ALA A 14 -9.29 10.13 16.61
C ALA A 14 -9.30 9.45 15.24
N SER A 15 -8.12 9.21 14.67
CA SER A 15 -8.00 8.63 13.32
C SER A 15 -8.39 7.15 13.23
N LEU A 16 -8.13 6.36 14.28
CA LEU A 16 -8.40 4.93 14.33
C LEU A 16 -9.83 4.58 14.78
N SER A 17 -10.62 5.57 15.18
CA SER A 17 -12.04 5.39 15.51
C SER A 17 -12.87 4.80 14.36
N THR A 18 -12.49 5.09 13.12
CA THR A 18 -13.16 4.60 11.90
C THR A 18 -12.36 3.53 11.16
N ALA A 19 -11.17 3.16 11.67
CA ALA A 19 -10.27 2.23 11.00
C ALA A 19 -10.79 0.79 11.09
N LYS A 20 -10.86 0.13 9.94
CA LYS A 20 -11.35 -1.26 9.82
C LYS A 20 -10.31 -2.24 9.29
N THR A 21 -9.17 -1.77 8.78
CA THR A 21 -8.23 -2.62 8.03
C THR A 21 -6.85 -2.61 8.66
N ILE A 22 -6.13 -3.73 8.55
CA ILE A 22 -4.74 -3.83 9.03
C ILE A 22 -3.85 -2.77 8.36
N ASP A 23 -4.02 -2.58 7.05
CA ASP A 23 -3.25 -1.58 6.28
C ASP A 23 -3.40 -0.17 6.87
N TYR A 24 -4.63 0.23 7.23
CA TYR A 24 -4.87 1.53 7.82
C TYR A 24 -4.17 1.68 9.18
N TYR A 25 -4.20 0.65 10.03
CA TYR A 25 -3.47 0.66 11.29
C TYR A 25 -1.95 0.77 11.07
N LEU A 26 -1.39 0.04 10.10
CA LEU A 26 0.03 0.12 9.77
C LEU A 26 0.44 1.50 9.24
N ILE A 27 -0.38 2.14 8.40
CA ILE A 27 -0.16 3.52 7.95
C ILE A 27 -0.07 4.47 9.16
N LYS A 28 -0.99 4.32 10.11
CA LYS A 28 -1.03 5.18 11.30
C LYS A 28 0.14 4.91 12.24
N LEU A 29 0.56 3.66 12.40
CA LEU A 29 1.75 3.32 13.18
C LEU A 29 3.04 3.88 12.55
N ASP A 30 3.20 3.74 11.23
CA ASP A 30 4.34 4.29 10.49
C ASP A 30 4.40 5.82 10.63
N SER A 31 3.24 6.48 10.50
CA SER A 31 3.11 7.93 10.70
C SER A 31 3.45 8.36 12.12
N ALA A 32 3.03 7.60 13.13
CA ALA A 32 3.34 7.90 14.53
C ALA A 32 4.85 7.83 14.83
N ILE A 33 5.53 6.81 14.31
CA ILE A 33 6.98 6.68 14.45
C ILE A 33 7.70 7.80 13.68
N TYR A 34 7.20 8.17 12.50
CA TYR A 34 7.74 9.29 11.74
C TYR A 34 7.60 10.61 12.53
N MET A 35 6.40 10.93 13.02
CA MET A 35 6.16 12.13 13.82
C MET A 35 6.98 12.16 15.11
N PHE A 36 7.15 11.01 15.76
CA PHE A 36 7.99 10.92 16.96
C PHE A 36 9.44 11.32 16.67
N LYS A 37 9.98 10.95 15.50
CA LYS A 37 11.33 11.36 15.06
C LYS A 37 11.44 12.86 14.79
N ASP A 38 10.36 13.53 14.39
CA ASP A 38 10.36 14.98 14.22
C ASP A 38 10.43 15.72 15.57
N TYR A 39 9.96 15.10 16.65
CA TYR A 39 9.94 15.72 17.98
C TYR A 39 11.11 15.33 18.88
N VAL A 40 11.82 14.24 18.58
CA VAL A 40 12.87 13.70 19.45
C VAL A 40 14.16 13.53 18.69
N GLU A 41 15.23 14.18 19.16
CA GLU A 41 16.56 13.98 18.61
C GLU A 41 17.11 12.59 18.98
N ASN A 42 17.90 12.02 18.07
CA ASN A 42 18.59 10.74 18.25
C ASN A 42 17.62 9.61 18.68
N VAL A 43 16.63 9.33 17.83
CA VAL A 43 15.70 8.20 18.04
C VAL A 43 16.40 6.88 17.76
N ASP A 44 16.52 6.07 18.79
CA ASP A 44 16.98 4.69 18.75
C ASP A 44 15.82 3.71 18.99
N ASP A 45 16.15 2.42 18.90
CA ASP A 45 15.19 1.32 19.05
C ASP A 45 14.56 1.28 20.45
N THR A 46 15.27 1.72 21.48
CA THR A 46 14.76 1.80 22.86
C THR A 46 13.65 2.84 22.98
N LYS A 47 13.84 4.05 22.45
CA LYS A 47 12.79 5.08 22.46
C LYS A 47 11.59 4.71 21.60
N ILE A 48 11.81 3.98 20.50
CA ILE A 48 10.72 3.41 19.70
C ILE A 48 9.96 2.38 20.52
N ARG A 49 10.64 1.50 21.26
CA ARG A 49 9.99 0.53 22.14
C ARG A 49 9.12 1.22 23.19
N GLU A 50 9.62 2.25 23.84
CA GLU A 50 8.86 3.05 24.82
C GLU A 50 7.59 3.66 24.21
N LEU A 51 7.69 4.23 23.00
CA LEU A 51 6.53 4.75 22.28
C LEU A 51 5.51 3.63 21.98
N LEU A 52 5.97 2.50 21.47
CA LEU A 52 5.12 1.35 21.13
C LEU A 52 4.41 0.81 22.36
N ASP A 53 5.14 0.64 23.47
CA ASP A 53 4.57 0.17 24.74
C ASP A 53 3.47 1.14 25.22
N TYR A 54 3.70 2.45 25.13
CA TYR A 54 2.71 3.48 25.48
C TYR A 54 1.46 3.50 24.57
N LEU A 55 1.59 3.06 23.31
CA LEU A 55 0.51 2.97 22.33
C LEU A 55 -0.14 1.58 22.26
N SER A 56 0.25 0.64 23.13
CA SER A 56 -0.19 -0.76 23.07
C SER A 56 -1.70 -0.93 23.09
N ASP A 57 -2.44 -0.14 23.87
CA ASP A 57 -3.90 -0.17 23.97
C ASP A 57 -4.59 0.13 22.63
N ILE A 58 -3.98 1.00 21.81
CA ILE A 58 -4.52 1.40 20.51
C ILE A 58 -4.29 0.30 19.47
N PHE A 59 -3.12 -0.32 19.49
CA PHE A 59 -2.69 -1.27 18.46
C PHE A 59 -2.89 -2.74 18.84
N GLN A 60 -3.44 -3.02 20.02
CA GLN A 60 -3.80 -4.37 20.46
C GLN A 60 -4.56 -5.20 19.40
N PRO A 61 -5.49 -4.64 18.59
CA PRO A 61 -6.17 -5.41 17.54
C PRO A 61 -5.23 -6.02 16.47
N LEU A 62 -4.02 -5.46 16.28
CA LEU A 62 -3.02 -6.03 15.37
C LEU A 62 -2.48 -7.37 15.85
N ALA A 63 -2.51 -7.63 17.17
CA ALA A 63 -1.97 -8.84 17.77
C ALA A 63 -2.73 -10.11 17.34
N CYS A 64 -3.95 -9.98 16.80
CA CYS A 64 -4.71 -11.10 16.25
C CYS A 64 -4.25 -11.52 14.85
N HIS A 65 -3.40 -10.72 14.20
CA HIS A 65 -2.96 -10.93 12.82
C HIS A 65 -1.44 -10.75 12.66
N LYS A 66 -0.65 -11.16 13.66
CA LYS A 66 0.81 -10.90 13.74
C LYS A 66 1.55 -11.22 12.44
N ASP A 67 1.33 -12.40 11.86
CA ASP A 67 2.02 -12.82 10.64
C ASP A 67 1.77 -11.87 9.45
N ILE A 68 0.51 -11.44 9.28
CA ILE A 68 0.11 -10.52 8.21
C ILE A 68 0.71 -9.15 8.47
N VAL A 69 0.61 -8.66 9.70
CA VAL A 69 1.15 -7.36 10.14
C VAL A 69 2.66 -7.30 9.90
N LEU A 70 3.40 -8.33 10.31
CA LEU A 70 4.84 -8.43 10.12
C LEU A 70 5.23 -8.53 8.65
N SER A 71 4.48 -9.32 7.85
CA SER A 71 4.72 -9.41 6.40
C SER A 71 4.56 -8.05 5.72
N GLN A 72 3.53 -7.27 6.10
CA GLN A 72 3.26 -5.96 5.54
C GLN A 72 4.24 -4.90 6.06
N ALA A 73 4.65 -4.96 7.33
CA ALA A 73 5.60 -4.01 7.92
C ALA A 73 6.98 -4.03 7.23
N LYS A 74 7.37 -5.13 6.58
CA LYS A 74 8.59 -5.21 5.75
C LYS A 74 8.48 -4.47 4.41
N SER A 75 7.26 -4.14 3.99
CA SER A 75 6.99 -3.49 2.70
C SER A 75 7.71 -2.15 2.61
N PRO A 76 8.24 -1.77 1.43
CA PRO A 76 8.80 -0.43 1.21
C PRO A 76 7.79 0.70 1.43
N ARG A 77 6.48 0.39 1.50
CA ARG A 77 5.42 1.34 1.82
C ARG A 77 5.54 1.92 3.24
N PHE A 78 6.15 1.19 4.17
CA PHE A 78 6.26 1.57 5.58
C PHE A 78 7.72 1.73 5.98
N PRO A 79 8.39 2.82 5.56
CA PRO A 79 9.83 2.98 5.77
C PRO A 79 10.22 3.06 7.24
N SER A 80 9.38 3.66 8.09
CA SER A 80 9.63 3.75 9.53
C SER A 80 9.46 2.39 10.19
N LEU A 81 8.42 1.63 9.82
CA LEU A 81 8.24 0.26 10.33
C LEU A 81 9.39 -0.65 9.90
N ARG A 82 9.79 -0.58 8.62
CA ARG A 82 10.89 -1.40 8.10
C ARG A 82 12.21 -1.11 8.81
N LYS A 83 12.48 0.17 9.13
CA LYS A 83 13.69 0.57 9.86
C LYS A 83 13.75 -0.04 11.27
N HIS A 84 12.62 -0.13 11.95
CA HIS A 84 12.52 -0.62 13.34
C HIS A 84 11.85 -2.00 13.43
N TYR A 85 11.99 -2.81 12.37
CA TYR A 85 11.24 -4.06 12.21
C TYR A 85 11.44 -5.02 13.40
N VAL A 86 12.68 -5.19 13.87
CA VAL A 86 13.02 -6.11 14.97
C VAL A 86 12.29 -5.70 16.26
N VAL A 87 12.32 -4.41 16.61
CA VAL A 87 11.61 -3.88 17.79
C VAL A 87 10.11 -4.09 17.67
N ILE A 88 9.55 -3.87 16.48
CA ILE A 88 8.12 -4.05 16.22
C ILE A 88 7.72 -5.53 16.32
N GLU A 89 8.55 -6.44 15.84
CA GLU A 89 8.36 -7.89 15.95
C GLU A 89 8.36 -8.36 17.40
N GLU A 90 9.33 -7.91 18.19
CA GLU A 90 9.40 -8.19 19.62
C GLU A 90 8.20 -7.60 20.38
N TRP A 91 7.84 -6.34 20.09
CA TRP A 91 6.70 -5.68 20.71
C TRP A 91 5.37 -6.36 20.36
N LEU A 92 5.10 -6.66 19.09
CA LEU A 92 3.91 -7.42 18.68
C LEU A 92 3.83 -8.79 19.37
N SER A 93 4.98 -9.42 19.62
CA SER A 93 5.04 -10.70 20.34
C SER A 93 4.54 -10.57 21.79
N THR A 94 4.74 -9.42 22.43
CA THR A 94 4.24 -9.13 23.79
C THR A 94 2.75 -8.81 23.87
N LEU A 95 2.12 -8.44 22.76
CA LEU A 95 0.69 -8.12 22.76
C LEU A 95 -0.17 -9.39 22.74
N GLU A 96 -1.20 -9.41 23.58
CA GLU A 96 -2.25 -10.41 23.55
C GLU A 96 -3.39 -9.99 22.61
N CYS A 97 -3.86 -10.93 21.80
CA CYS A 97 -5.00 -10.71 20.92
C CYS A 97 -6.27 -10.46 21.75
N SER A 98 -6.85 -9.27 21.62
CA SER A 98 -8.18 -8.96 22.16
C SER A 98 -9.24 -9.10 21.06
N SER A 99 -10.29 -9.88 21.35
CA SER A 99 -11.39 -10.14 20.42
C SER A 99 -12.34 -8.96 20.19
N GLU A 100 -12.13 -7.82 20.87
CA GLU A 100 -13.06 -6.68 20.85
C GLU A 100 -13.15 -5.97 19.48
N LYS A 101 -12.06 -5.97 18.69
CA LYS A 101 -12.05 -5.37 17.35
C LYS A 101 -11.52 -6.35 16.32
N LYS A 102 -12.44 -6.93 15.53
CA LYS A 102 -12.06 -7.72 14.34
C LYS A 102 -11.64 -6.79 13.22
N LEU A 103 -10.35 -6.82 12.89
CA LEU A 103 -9.82 -6.11 11.73
C LEU A 103 -10.09 -6.92 10.45
N ILE A 104 -10.39 -6.19 9.38
CA ILE A 104 -10.53 -6.75 8.05
C ILE A 104 -9.12 -6.90 7.47
N VAL A 105 -8.75 -8.14 7.14
CA VAL A 105 -7.61 -8.40 6.29
C VAL A 105 -8.04 -8.05 4.87
N GLU A 106 -7.78 -6.82 4.44
CA GLU A 106 -7.83 -6.53 3.01
C GLU A 106 -6.60 -7.16 2.37
N THR A 107 -6.78 -8.35 1.78
CA THR A 107 -5.96 -8.72 0.62
C THR A 107 -6.11 -7.58 -0.39
N PRO A 108 -5.02 -7.06 -1.00
CA PRO A 108 -5.11 -5.96 -1.95
C PRO A 108 -6.03 -6.36 -3.12
N SER A 109 -7.31 -6.04 -2.99
CA SER A 109 -8.36 -6.40 -3.93
C SER A 109 -8.38 -5.33 -4.99
N ALA A 110 -7.61 -5.60 -6.03
CA ALA A 110 -7.53 -4.87 -7.29
C ALA A 110 -6.96 -3.43 -7.19
N PRO A 111 -6.27 -2.98 -8.24
CA PRO A 111 -5.86 -1.58 -8.33
C PRO A 111 -7.09 -0.67 -8.23
N PRO A 112 -6.93 0.51 -7.63
CA PRO A 112 -8.01 1.48 -7.49
C PRO A 112 -8.63 1.80 -8.86
N VAL A 113 -9.93 2.12 -8.87
CA VAL A 113 -10.75 2.24 -10.09
C VAL A 113 -10.13 3.19 -11.13
N TYR A 114 -9.41 4.23 -10.70
CA TYR A 114 -8.71 5.16 -11.61
C TYR A 114 -7.58 4.49 -12.40
N LEU A 115 -6.88 3.51 -11.82
CA LEU A 115 -5.86 2.72 -12.52
C LEU A 115 -6.51 1.73 -13.50
N LYS A 116 -7.71 1.20 -13.20
CA LYS A 116 -8.46 0.39 -14.17
C LYS A 116 -8.83 1.22 -15.41
N GLU A 117 -9.29 2.45 -15.24
CA GLU A 117 -9.64 3.31 -16.38
C GLU A 117 -8.43 3.66 -17.24
N GLN A 118 -7.26 3.92 -16.64
CA GLN A 118 -6.01 4.16 -17.38
C GLN A 118 -5.55 2.89 -18.12
N LEU A 119 -5.57 1.73 -17.48
CA LEU A 119 -5.23 0.45 -18.11
C LEU A 119 -6.19 0.09 -19.25
N PHE A 120 -7.50 0.37 -19.10
CA PHE A 120 -8.48 0.17 -20.17
C PHE A 120 -8.26 1.10 -21.37
N LYS A 121 -7.88 2.37 -21.12
CA LYS A 121 -7.55 3.33 -22.19
C LYS A 121 -6.32 2.89 -22.97
N GLU A 122 -5.23 2.54 -22.29
CA GLU A 122 -4.02 2.05 -22.95
C GLU A 122 -4.25 0.77 -23.77
N THR A 123 -5.10 -0.13 -23.26
CA THR A 123 -5.41 -1.38 -23.96
C THR A 123 -6.21 -1.11 -25.24
N ARG A 124 -7.18 -0.18 -25.20
CA ARG A 124 -7.96 0.25 -26.38
C ARG A 124 -7.09 0.92 -27.44
N GLU A 125 -6.17 1.77 -27.03
CA GLU A 125 -5.24 2.43 -27.96
C GLU A 125 -4.30 1.43 -28.63
N LYS A 126 -3.79 0.44 -27.89
CA LYS A 126 -2.94 -0.63 -28.44
C LYS A 126 -3.71 -1.52 -29.42
N THR A 127 -4.98 -1.84 -29.15
CA THR A 127 -5.82 -2.61 -30.09
C THR A 127 -6.18 -1.80 -31.33
N ALA A 128 -6.55 -0.52 -31.16
CA ALA A 128 -6.88 0.37 -32.28
C ALA A 128 -5.68 0.58 -33.22
N TYR A 129 -4.49 0.80 -32.67
CA TYR A 129 -3.25 0.92 -33.44
C TYR A 129 -2.92 -0.36 -34.23
N LYS A 130 -3.23 -1.52 -33.66
CA LYS A 130 -3.01 -2.82 -34.33
C LYS A 130 -3.99 -3.02 -35.49
N GLU A 131 -5.25 -2.64 -35.33
CA GLU A 131 -6.26 -2.71 -36.40
C GLU A 131 -5.96 -1.74 -37.55
N GLU A 132 -5.51 -0.53 -37.24
CA GLU A 132 -5.17 0.51 -38.23
C GLU A 132 -3.93 0.12 -39.08
N LYS A 133 -2.96 -0.60 -38.47
CA LYS A 133 -1.85 -1.19 -39.23
C LYS A 133 -2.27 -2.33 -40.15
N ILE A 134 -3.27 -3.12 -39.74
CA ILE A 134 -3.77 -4.22 -40.57
C ILE A 134 -4.52 -3.68 -41.78
N THR A 135 -5.36 -2.65 -41.62
CA THR A 135 -6.10 -2.04 -42.73
C THR A 135 -5.15 -1.39 -43.74
N THR A 136 -4.17 -0.60 -43.27
CA THR A 136 -3.17 0.03 -44.14
C THR A 136 -2.31 -0.99 -44.89
N PHE A 137 -1.96 -2.12 -44.27
CA PHE A 137 -1.25 -3.22 -44.93
C PHE A 137 -2.08 -3.89 -46.03
N TRP A 138 -3.36 -4.19 -45.79
CA TRP A 138 -4.24 -4.76 -46.80
C TRP A 138 -4.52 -3.79 -47.96
N ASP A 139 -4.65 -2.49 -47.68
CA ASP A 139 -4.79 -1.48 -48.73
C ASP A 139 -3.54 -1.35 -49.60
N TYR A 140 -2.36 -1.48 -49.00
CA TYR A 140 -1.10 -1.57 -49.74
C TYR A 140 -1.05 -2.80 -50.65
N ILE A 141 -1.40 -3.98 -50.13
CA ILE A 141 -1.48 -5.22 -50.91
C ILE A 141 -2.49 -5.10 -52.06
N LYS A 142 -3.69 -4.55 -51.81
CA LYS A 142 -4.70 -4.33 -52.86
C LYS A 142 -4.18 -3.43 -53.98
N ARG A 143 -3.44 -2.35 -53.65
CA ARG A 143 -2.82 -1.46 -54.67
C ARG A 143 -1.74 -2.18 -55.48
N LEU A 144 -0.93 -3.01 -54.85
CA LEU A 144 0.08 -3.83 -55.53
C LEU A 144 -0.55 -4.82 -56.51
N PHE A 145 -1.57 -5.56 -56.07
CA PHE A 145 -2.31 -6.48 -56.94
C PHE A 145 -2.95 -5.75 -58.13
N LYS A 146 -3.56 -4.58 -57.91
CA LYS A 146 -4.16 -3.78 -58.99
C LYS A 146 -3.13 -3.30 -60.02
N LYS A 147 -1.89 -3.00 -59.61
CA LYS A 147 -0.79 -2.66 -60.53
C LYS A 147 -0.28 -3.87 -61.32
N LEU A 148 -0.19 -5.05 -60.69
CA LEU A 148 0.29 -6.27 -61.33
C LEU A 148 -0.71 -6.83 -62.36
N PHE A 149 -2.02 -6.75 -62.08
CA PHE A 149 -3.06 -7.23 -63.00
C PHE A 149 -3.43 -6.25 -64.12
N LYS A 150 -3.02 -4.98 -64.05
CA LYS A 150 -3.22 -4.00 -65.14
C LYS A 150 -2.23 -4.17 -66.32
N LYS A 151 -1.19 -4.99 -66.16
CA LYS A 151 -0.16 -5.25 -67.18
C LYS A 151 -0.36 -6.56 -67.98
N ARG A 152 -1.49 -7.26 -67.80
CA ARG A 152 -1.83 -8.49 -68.56
C ARG A 152 -3.15 -8.35 -69.34
N LYS A 153 -3.34 -7.23 -70.04
CA LYS A 153 -4.33 -7.07 -71.11
C LYS A 153 -3.68 -6.38 -72.29
#